data_AF-A0A426DCP3-F1
#
_entry.id   AF-A0A426DCP3-F1
#
_cell.length_a   1.000
_cell.length_b   1.000
_cell.length_c   1.000
_cell.angle_alpha   90.00
_cell.angle_beta   90.00
_cell.angle_gamma   90.00
#
_symmetry.space_group_name_H-M   'P 1'
#
loop_
_entity.id
_entity.type
_entity.pdbx_description
1 polymer ?
#
loop_
_entity_poly.entity_id
_entity_poly.type
_entity_poly.pdbx_seq_one_letter_code
_entity_poly.pdbx_strand_id
1 'polypeptide(L)'
;MDLTKESQQRTEFCDILFELAKSQELLQDAYYRSSMYRRLESLYDAESQDKRFRHFYTDIFSVLTQIQQNPKLGDINILGQNLAMIRSGYKPQNKAADEKRIIDVSDAIKKLYDHVNLDIARITYSDGANRKISGESSLEILQSQINALQQKAQEIKKDYGDTEKKIIEVENKLDNSQKEYITILGIFAAVVLAFTGGIAFSTSVLNNIAQSSVYRTISVALIIGLVLINVLFGLFYYINSLVNKEKKIFPLLISNIVIIILLKLRTLISAYAS
;
A
#
# COMPACT_ATOMS: atom_id res chain seq x y z
N MET A 1 -2.35 -60.07 -33.50
CA MET A 1 -2.85 -58.69 -33.70
C MET A 1 -1.79 -57.94 -34.49
N ASP A 2 -2.16 -57.32 -35.60
CA ASP A 2 -1.26 -56.42 -36.33
C ASP A 2 -1.20 -55.09 -35.57
N LEU A 3 -0.09 -54.84 -34.88
CA LEU A 3 0.12 -53.66 -34.02
C LEU A 3 -0.10 -52.35 -34.79
N THR A 4 0.11 -52.36 -36.10
CA THR A 4 -0.07 -51.21 -36.98
C THR A 4 -1.54 -50.85 -37.15
N LYS A 5 -2.41 -51.86 -37.33
CA LYS A 5 -3.86 -51.67 -37.50
C LYS A 5 -4.50 -51.15 -36.21
N GLU A 6 -4.11 -51.71 -35.07
CA GLU A 6 -4.63 -51.27 -33.76
C GLU A 6 -4.26 -49.81 -33.47
N SER A 7 -3.00 -49.43 -33.73
CA SER A 7 -2.56 -48.04 -33.54
C SER A 7 -3.37 -47.05 -34.39
N GLN A 8 -3.65 -47.39 -35.65
CA GLN A 8 -4.48 -46.56 -36.53
C GLN A 8 -5.92 -46.42 -36.02
N GLN A 9 -6.53 -47.52 -35.55
CA GLN A 9 -7.87 -47.49 -34.97
C GLN A 9 -7.91 -46.65 -33.70
N ARG A 10 -6.86 -46.69 -32.86
CA ARG A 10 -6.76 -45.85 -31.66
C ARG A 10 -6.63 -44.36 -31.99
N THR A 11 -5.83 -44.01 -33.00
CA THR A 11 -5.72 -42.62 -33.47
C THR A 11 -7.07 -42.11 -33.97
N GLU A 12 -7.73 -42.85 -34.87
CA GLU A 12 -9.05 -42.48 -35.38
C GLU A 12 -10.09 -42.37 -34.25
N PHE A 13 -10.05 -43.28 -33.28
CA PHE A 13 -10.90 -43.23 -32.10
C PHE A 13 -10.73 -41.93 -31.31
N CYS A 14 -9.48 -41.55 -31.00
CA CYS A 14 -9.19 -40.29 -30.32
C CYS A 14 -9.64 -39.07 -31.13
N ASP A 15 -9.41 -39.09 -32.45
CA ASP A 15 -9.80 -38.00 -33.35
C ASP A 15 -11.33 -37.81 -33.37
N ILE A 16 -12.10 -38.90 -33.40
CA ILE A 16 -13.57 -38.86 -33.25
C ILE A 16 -13.96 -38.18 -31.94
N LEU A 17 -13.34 -38.55 -30.82
CA LEU A 17 -13.65 -37.97 -29.52
C LEU A 17 -13.33 -36.47 -29.46
N PHE A 18 -12.17 -36.04 -29.97
CA PHE A 18 -11.82 -34.63 -30.03
C PHE A 18 -12.79 -33.85 -30.92
N GLU A 19 -13.17 -34.39 -32.06
CA GLU A 19 -14.08 -33.72 -32.98
C GLU A 19 -15.48 -33.54 -32.37
N LEU A 20 -15.99 -34.58 -31.71
CA LEU A 20 -17.26 -34.53 -30.99
C LEU A 20 -17.24 -33.59 -29.78
N ALA A 21 -16.06 -33.18 -29.29
CA ALA A 21 -15.94 -32.22 -28.20
C ALA A 21 -16.01 -30.74 -28.66
N LYS A 22 -15.84 -30.46 -29.96
CA LYS A 22 -15.64 -29.07 -30.46
C LYS A 22 -16.88 -28.20 -30.42
N SER A 23 -18.03 -28.72 -30.84
CA SER A 23 -19.28 -27.96 -30.90
C SER A 23 -20.50 -28.87 -30.82
N GLN A 24 -21.52 -28.38 -30.12
CA GLN A 24 -22.82 -29.04 -29.97
C GLN A 24 -23.64 -29.01 -31.27
N GLU A 25 -23.33 -28.11 -32.19
CA GLU A 25 -24.09 -27.92 -33.43
C GLU A 25 -23.69 -28.90 -34.54
N LEU A 26 -22.53 -29.56 -34.41
CA LEU A 26 -21.97 -30.44 -35.45
C LEU A 26 -22.94 -31.55 -35.89
N LEU A 27 -23.69 -32.14 -34.94
CA LEU A 27 -24.61 -33.24 -35.21
C LEU A 27 -26.01 -32.80 -35.68
N GLN A 28 -26.26 -31.49 -35.78
CA GLN A 28 -27.50 -30.95 -36.36
C GLN A 28 -27.51 -31.12 -37.88
N ASP A 29 -26.35 -31.05 -38.52
CA ASP A 29 -26.20 -31.36 -39.94
C ASP A 29 -26.36 -32.88 -40.17
N ALA A 30 -27.35 -33.24 -41.01
CA ALA A 30 -27.65 -34.61 -41.37
C ALA A 30 -26.49 -35.29 -42.12
N TYR A 31 -25.75 -34.54 -42.95
CA TYR A 31 -24.61 -35.07 -43.69
C TYR A 31 -23.47 -35.42 -42.71
N TYR A 32 -23.12 -34.48 -41.84
CA TYR A 32 -22.09 -34.67 -40.83
C TYR A 32 -22.42 -35.83 -39.88
N ARG A 33 -23.67 -35.91 -39.41
CA ARG A 33 -24.14 -37.02 -38.56
C ARG A 33 -24.03 -38.37 -39.25
N SER A 34 -24.41 -38.46 -40.53
CA SER A 34 -24.28 -39.69 -41.31
C SER A 34 -22.80 -40.09 -41.53
N SER A 35 -21.94 -39.11 -41.79
CA SER A 35 -20.48 -39.32 -41.88
C SER A 35 -19.92 -39.88 -40.57
N MET A 36 -20.33 -39.31 -39.43
CA MET A 36 -19.88 -39.78 -38.12
C MET A 36 -20.34 -41.22 -37.82
N TYR A 37 -21.57 -41.58 -38.18
CA TYR A 37 -22.03 -42.98 -38.08
C TYR A 37 -21.17 -43.93 -38.91
N ARG A 38 -20.84 -43.56 -40.16
CA ARG A 38 -19.97 -44.38 -41.01
C ARG A 38 -18.56 -44.54 -40.46
N ARG A 39 -18.01 -43.49 -39.82
CA ARG A 39 -16.70 -43.56 -39.15
C ARG A 39 -16.73 -44.53 -37.97
N LEU A 40 -17.76 -44.45 -37.14
CA LEU A 40 -17.96 -45.38 -36.02
C LEU A 40 -18.20 -46.81 -36.50
N GLU A 41 -18.99 -47.00 -37.56
CA GLU A 41 -19.17 -48.29 -38.23
C GLU A 41 -17.83 -48.82 -38.73
N SER A 42 -17.04 -48.03 -39.45
CA SER A 42 -15.71 -48.45 -39.94
C SER A 42 -14.74 -48.80 -38.81
N LEU A 43 -14.85 -48.14 -37.65
CA LEU A 43 -14.01 -48.39 -36.49
C LEU A 43 -14.39 -49.70 -35.78
N TYR A 44 -15.70 -49.96 -35.61
CA TYR A 44 -16.23 -51.05 -34.79
C TYR A 44 -16.73 -52.26 -35.60
N ASP A 45 -16.83 -52.18 -36.93
CA ASP A 45 -17.24 -53.30 -37.74
C ASP A 45 -16.16 -54.39 -37.77
N ALA A 46 -16.58 -55.65 -37.58
CA ALA A 46 -15.71 -56.81 -37.61
C ALA A 46 -16.51 -58.07 -37.96
N GLU A 47 -15.83 -59.07 -38.54
CA GLU A 47 -16.41 -60.36 -38.93
C GLU A 47 -16.98 -61.15 -37.73
N SER A 48 -16.40 -60.97 -36.54
CA SER A 48 -16.85 -61.58 -35.29
C SER A 48 -16.71 -60.60 -34.13
N GLN A 49 -17.52 -60.77 -33.07
CA GLN A 49 -17.49 -59.90 -31.90
C GLN A 49 -16.12 -59.87 -31.21
N ASP A 50 -15.37 -60.97 -31.23
CA ASP A 50 -14.03 -61.05 -30.63
C ASP A 50 -12.95 -60.29 -31.41
N LYS A 51 -13.20 -59.96 -32.68
CA LYS A 51 -12.30 -59.16 -33.53
C LYS A 51 -12.68 -57.67 -33.56
N ARG A 52 -13.77 -57.28 -32.88
CA ARG A 52 -14.24 -55.89 -32.83
C ARG A 52 -13.24 -55.01 -32.07
N PHE A 53 -12.97 -53.83 -32.60
CA PHE A 53 -12.17 -52.83 -31.89
C PHE A 53 -12.78 -52.54 -30.51
N ARG A 54 -11.96 -52.64 -29.48
CA ARG A 54 -12.34 -52.28 -28.11
C ARG A 54 -11.65 -50.96 -27.78
N HIS A 55 -12.44 -49.93 -27.50
CA HIS A 55 -11.89 -48.66 -27.02
C HIS A 55 -11.13 -48.89 -25.71
N PHE A 56 -9.99 -48.22 -25.57
CA PHE A 56 -9.17 -48.30 -24.37
C PHE A 56 -9.59 -47.20 -23.40
N TYR A 57 -9.79 -47.58 -22.13
CA TYR A 57 -10.09 -46.63 -21.06
C TYR A 57 -9.01 -45.55 -20.92
N THR A 58 -7.74 -45.91 -21.16
CA THR A 58 -6.62 -44.97 -21.14
C THR A 58 -6.74 -43.89 -22.22
N ASP A 59 -7.26 -44.23 -23.39
CA ASP A 59 -7.41 -43.28 -24.50
C ASP A 59 -8.56 -42.31 -24.22
N ILE A 60 -9.70 -42.84 -23.73
CA ILE A 60 -10.84 -42.03 -23.28
C ILE A 60 -10.38 -41.03 -22.21
N PHE A 61 -9.72 -41.52 -21.17
CA PHE A 61 -9.24 -40.67 -20.08
C PHE A 61 -8.21 -39.63 -20.56
N SER A 62 -7.30 -40.01 -21.45
CA SER A 62 -6.31 -39.09 -22.02
C SER A 62 -6.96 -37.97 -22.84
N VAL A 63 -7.94 -38.29 -23.68
CA VAL A 63 -8.68 -37.29 -24.45
C VAL A 63 -9.46 -36.35 -23.52
N LEU A 64 -10.20 -36.90 -22.55
CA LEU A 64 -10.97 -36.10 -21.60
C LEU A 64 -10.09 -35.14 -20.78
N THR A 65 -8.95 -35.61 -20.30
CA THR A 65 -8.01 -34.77 -19.54
C THR A 65 -7.35 -33.70 -20.41
N GLN A 66 -7.01 -34.00 -21.66
CA GLN A 66 -6.49 -33.01 -22.61
C GLN A 66 -7.52 -31.91 -22.91
N ILE A 67 -8.79 -32.28 -23.14
CA ILE A 67 -9.88 -31.32 -23.35
C ILE A 67 -10.06 -30.44 -22.10
N GLN A 68 -10.08 -31.04 -20.91
CA GLN A 68 -10.26 -30.31 -19.64
C GLN A 68 -9.13 -29.28 -19.39
N GLN A 69 -7.90 -29.58 -19.81
CA GLN A 69 -6.75 -28.69 -19.65
C GLN A 69 -6.63 -27.62 -20.73
N ASN A 70 -7.19 -27.85 -21.91
CA ASN A 70 -7.07 -26.94 -23.05
C ASN A 70 -8.44 -26.66 -23.69
N PRO A 71 -9.07 -25.51 -23.36
CA PRO A 71 -10.37 -25.13 -23.90
C PRO A 71 -10.45 -25.06 -25.43
N LYS A 72 -9.31 -24.95 -26.13
CA LYS A 72 -9.28 -24.95 -27.61
C LYS A 72 -9.61 -26.32 -28.21
N LEU A 73 -9.49 -27.40 -27.44
CA LEU A 73 -9.78 -28.76 -27.89
C LEU A 73 -11.28 -29.11 -27.77
N GLY A 74 -12.08 -28.29 -27.10
CA GLY A 74 -13.51 -28.47 -26.93
C GLY A 74 -13.95 -28.49 -25.47
N ASP A 75 -15.11 -29.09 -25.19
CA ASP A 75 -15.67 -29.27 -23.86
C ASP A 75 -16.12 -30.73 -23.65
N ILE A 76 -15.72 -31.33 -22.52
CA ILE A 76 -16.04 -32.73 -22.20
C ILE A 76 -17.55 -32.97 -22.04
N ASN A 77 -18.32 -31.96 -21.62
CA ASN A 77 -19.77 -32.03 -21.53
C ASN A 77 -20.42 -31.97 -22.91
N ILE A 78 -19.86 -31.19 -23.85
CA ILE A 78 -20.29 -31.19 -25.25
C ILE A 78 -20.05 -32.58 -25.87
N LEU A 79 -18.88 -33.19 -25.60
CA LEU A 79 -18.60 -34.56 -26.01
C LEU A 79 -19.64 -35.55 -25.47
N GLY A 80 -19.93 -35.49 -24.16
CA GLY A 80 -20.95 -36.35 -23.53
C GLY A 80 -22.34 -36.19 -24.15
N GLN A 81 -22.76 -34.95 -24.43
CA GLN A 81 -24.04 -34.64 -25.08
C GLN A 81 -24.08 -35.15 -26.52
N ASN A 82 -23.01 -34.94 -27.29
CA ASN A 82 -22.93 -35.39 -28.67
C ASN A 82 -22.92 -36.92 -28.77
N LEU A 83 -22.24 -37.62 -27.86
CA LEU A 83 -22.33 -39.07 -27.75
C LEU A 83 -23.74 -39.55 -27.35
N ALA A 84 -24.46 -38.79 -26.52
CA ALA A 84 -25.86 -39.07 -26.18
C ALA A 84 -26.75 -39.02 -27.44
N MET A 85 -26.54 -37.99 -28.26
CA MET A 85 -27.26 -37.78 -29.52
C MET A 85 -26.92 -38.87 -30.56
N ILE A 86 -25.65 -39.27 -30.65
CA ILE A 86 -25.23 -40.38 -31.51
C ILE A 86 -25.91 -41.68 -31.06
N ARG A 87 -25.86 -41.99 -29.77
CA ARG A 87 -26.46 -43.20 -29.19
C ARG A 87 -27.96 -43.28 -29.42
N SER A 88 -28.69 -42.16 -29.29
CA SER A 88 -30.15 -42.14 -29.46
C SER A 88 -30.58 -42.13 -30.93
N GLY A 89 -29.77 -41.54 -31.82
CA GLY A 89 -30.09 -41.41 -33.24
C GLY A 89 -29.60 -42.54 -34.14
N TYR A 90 -28.64 -43.36 -33.70
CA TYR A 90 -28.05 -44.42 -34.51
C TYR A 90 -29.06 -45.52 -34.85
N LYS A 91 -29.16 -45.88 -36.14
CA LYS A 91 -29.96 -47.00 -36.64
C LYS A 91 -29.12 -47.82 -37.62
N PRO A 92 -28.98 -49.15 -37.42
CA PRO A 92 -28.27 -50.01 -38.36
C PRO A 92 -28.97 -50.01 -39.73
N GLN A 93 -28.29 -49.48 -40.75
CA GLN A 93 -28.82 -49.41 -42.12
C GLN A 93 -27.79 -49.78 -43.18
N ASN A 94 -26.50 -49.54 -42.92
CA ASN A 94 -25.42 -49.84 -43.85
C ASN A 94 -25.07 -51.33 -43.86
N LYS A 95 -24.70 -51.85 -45.03
CA LYS A 95 -24.27 -53.23 -45.22
C LYS A 95 -22.74 -53.31 -45.19
N ALA A 96 -22.22 -54.42 -44.68
CA ALA A 96 -20.80 -54.75 -44.72
C ALA A 96 -20.31 -54.95 -46.16
N ALA A 97 -18.99 -54.99 -46.35
CA ALA A 97 -18.37 -55.16 -47.67
C ALA A 97 -18.76 -56.46 -48.40
N ASP A 98 -19.31 -57.43 -47.67
CA ASP A 98 -19.85 -58.68 -48.22
C ASP A 98 -21.29 -58.57 -48.73
N GLU A 99 -21.93 -57.40 -48.59
CA GLU A 99 -23.33 -57.06 -48.89
C GLU A 99 -24.40 -57.95 -48.23
N LYS A 100 -23.99 -58.87 -47.36
CA LYS A 100 -24.83 -59.89 -46.73
C LYS A 100 -25.20 -59.52 -45.30
N ARG A 101 -24.31 -58.85 -44.57
CA ARG A 101 -24.51 -58.49 -43.16
C ARG A 101 -24.81 -57.00 -42.98
N ILE A 102 -25.80 -56.66 -42.16
CA ILE A 102 -26.03 -55.28 -41.72
C ILE A 102 -25.02 -54.95 -40.60
N ILE A 103 -24.35 -53.80 -40.70
CA ILE A 103 -23.40 -53.33 -39.69
C ILE A 103 -24.18 -52.80 -38.48
N ASP A 104 -24.08 -53.50 -37.36
CA ASP A 104 -24.66 -53.05 -36.09
C ASP A 104 -23.58 -52.85 -35.03
N VAL A 105 -23.29 -51.58 -34.74
CA VAL A 105 -22.33 -51.15 -33.71
C VAL A 105 -23.02 -50.52 -32.50
N SER A 106 -24.34 -50.73 -32.34
CA SER A 106 -25.14 -50.13 -31.26
C SER A 106 -24.60 -50.44 -29.87
N ASP A 107 -24.17 -51.68 -29.62
CA ASP A 107 -23.58 -52.09 -28.34
C ASP A 107 -22.23 -51.38 -28.07
N ALA A 108 -21.41 -51.19 -29.11
CA ALA A 108 -20.13 -50.50 -28.99
C ALA A 108 -20.33 -49.00 -28.67
N ILE A 109 -21.28 -48.35 -29.35
CA ILE A 109 -21.67 -46.96 -29.09
C ILE A 109 -22.23 -46.81 -27.67
N LYS A 110 -23.07 -47.76 -27.22
CA LYS A 110 -23.62 -47.75 -25.86
C LYS A 110 -22.51 -47.84 -24.80
N LYS A 111 -21.54 -48.74 -24.97
CA LYS A 111 -20.38 -48.88 -24.08
C LYS A 111 -19.50 -47.64 -24.08
N LEU A 112 -19.24 -47.07 -25.26
CA LEU A 112 -18.47 -45.84 -25.39
C LEU A 112 -19.13 -44.68 -24.62
N TYR A 113 -20.42 -44.47 -24.84
CA TYR A 113 -21.20 -43.46 -24.12
C TYR A 113 -21.12 -43.67 -22.61
N ASP A 114 -21.28 -44.90 -22.14
CA ASP A 114 -21.26 -45.23 -20.72
C ASP A 114 -19.89 -44.92 -20.08
N HIS A 115 -18.79 -45.35 -20.73
CA HIS A 115 -17.44 -45.14 -20.21
C HIS A 115 -17.02 -43.68 -20.25
N VAL A 116 -17.34 -42.95 -21.33
CA VAL A 116 -17.04 -41.51 -21.42
C VAL A 116 -17.78 -40.74 -20.32
N ASN A 117 -19.07 -41.00 -20.11
CA ASN A 117 -19.83 -40.30 -19.06
C ASN A 117 -19.38 -40.66 -17.64
N LEU A 118 -19.01 -41.92 -17.40
CA LEU A 118 -18.44 -42.35 -16.13
C LEU A 118 -17.16 -41.57 -15.81
N ASP A 119 -16.26 -41.43 -16.79
CA ASP A 119 -15.00 -40.71 -16.59
C ASP A 119 -15.19 -39.19 -16.52
N ILE A 120 -16.15 -38.60 -17.26
CA ILE A 120 -16.56 -37.20 -17.08
C ILE A 120 -17.03 -36.95 -15.64
N ALA A 121 -17.86 -37.85 -15.09
CA ALA A 121 -18.35 -37.74 -13.72
C ALA A 121 -17.20 -37.83 -12.70
N ARG A 122 -16.23 -38.73 -12.92
CA ARG A 122 -15.03 -38.88 -12.07
C ARG A 122 -14.16 -37.62 -12.09
N ILE A 123 -13.88 -37.08 -13.27
CA ILE A 123 -13.09 -35.84 -13.44
C ILE A 123 -13.80 -34.70 -12.70
N THR A 124 -15.10 -34.54 -12.93
CA THR A 124 -15.91 -33.48 -12.31
C THR A 124 -15.93 -33.57 -10.78
N TYR A 125 -16.07 -34.78 -10.23
CA TYR A 125 -16.02 -35.00 -8.78
C TYR A 125 -14.64 -34.65 -8.19
N SER A 126 -13.56 -35.07 -8.85
CA SER A 126 -12.19 -34.76 -8.40
C SER A 126 -11.89 -33.26 -8.45
N ASP A 127 -12.34 -32.56 -9.49
CA ASP A 127 -12.18 -31.11 -9.62
C ASP A 127 -12.94 -30.37 -8.50
N GLY A 128 -14.15 -30.82 -8.17
CA GLY A 128 -14.94 -30.26 -7.07
C GLY A 128 -14.27 -30.43 -5.71
N ALA A 129 -13.72 -31.62 -5.43
CA ALA A 129 -12.98 -31.90 -4.21
C ALA A 129 -11.69 -31.05 -4.12
N ASN A 130 -10.94 -30.94 -5.21
CA ASN A 130 -9.70 -30.18 -5.24
C ASN A 130 -9.95 -28.67 -5.06
N ARG A 131 -11.03 -28.12 -5.65
CA ARG A 131 -11.45 -26.73 -5.43
C ARG A 131 -11.75 -26.45 -3.96
N LYS A 132 -12.45 -27.36 -3.27
CA LYS A 132 -12.75 -27.20 -1.84
C LYS A 132 -11.48 -27.14 -0.99
N ILE A 133 -10.55 -28.08 -1.20
CA ILE A 133 -9.28 -28.15 -0.48
C ILE A 133 -8.42 -26.89 -0.76
N SER A 134 -8.32 -26.47 -2.03
CA SER A 134 -7.58 -25.26 -2.40
C SER A 134 -8.20 -23.98 -1.83
N GLY A 135 -9.53 -23.93 -1.71
CA GLY A 135 -10.26 -22.81 -1.12
C GLY A 135 -9.99 -22.69 0.38
N GLU A 136 -10.08 -23.79 1.12
CA GLU A 136 -9.78 -23.85 2.56
C GLU A 136 -8.33 -23.43 2.85
N SER A 137 -7.36 -23.96 2.10
CA SER A 137 -5.95 -23.57 2.25
C SER A 137 -5.71 -22.08 1.93
N SER A 138 -6.38 -21.54 0.90
CA SER A 138 -6.27 -20.12 0.55
C SER A 138 -6.84 -19.21 1.64
N LEU A 139 -7.94 -19.63 2.29
CA LEU A 139 -8.55 -18.89 3.40
C LEU A 139 -7.65 -18.88 4.64
N GLU A 140 -6.98 -19.99 4.95
CA GLU A 140 -6.00 -20.05 6.05
C GLU A 140 -4.82 -19.11 5.80
N ILE A 141 -4.29 -19.09 4.58
CA ILE A 141 -3.20 -18.17 4.19
C ILE A 141 -3.65 -16.71 4.33
N LEU A 142 -4.84 -16.37 3.82
CA LEU A 142 -5.39 -15.02 3.94
C LEU A 142 -5.59 -14.61 5.40
N GLN A 143 -6.07 -15.52 6.25
CA GLN A 143 -6.23 -15.26 7.68
C GLN A 143 -4.88 -14.98 8.35
N SER A 144 -3.83 -15.73 8.00
CA SER A 144 -2.48 -15.47 8.53
C SER A 144 -1.95 -14.09 8.12
N GLN A 145 -2.21 -13.67 6.87
CA GLN A 145 -1.80 -12.37 6.35
C GLN A 145 -2.56 -11.22 7.03
N ILE A 146 -3.86 -11.38 7.26
CA ILE A 146 -4.69 -10.41 7.99
C ILE A 146 -4.15 -10.23 9.41
N ASN A 147 -3.83 -11.32 10.11
CA ASN A 147 -3.29 -11.25 11.47
C ASN A 147 -1.93 -10.51 11.49
N ALA A 148 -1.06 -10.79 10.52
CA ALA A 148 0.23 -10.09 10.40
C ALA A 148 0.06 -8.58 10.10
N LEU A 149 -0.92 -8.22 9.26
CA LEU A 149 -1.24 -6.82 8.97
C LEU A 149 -1.81 -6.10 10.21
N GLN A 150 -2.65 -6.76 10.98
CA GLN A 150 -3.19 -6.21 12.24
C GLN A 150 -2.09 -5.93 13.25
N GLN A 151 -1.11 -6.84 13.40
CA GLN A 151 0.05 -6.62 14.27
C GLN A 151 0.87 -5.41 13.82
N LYS A 152 1.21 -5.32 12.53
CA LYS A 152 1.94 -4.16 11.97
C LYS A 152 1.17 -2.85 12.15
N ALA A 153 -0.15 -2.85 11.97
CA ALA A 153 -0.96 -1.66 12.20
C ALA A 153 -0.93 -1.19 13.67
N GLN A 154 -0.87 -2.13 14.62
CA GLN A 154 -0.76 -1.83 16.04
C GLN A 154 0.63 -1.26 16.41
N GLU A 155 1.69 -1.80 15.82
CA GLU A 155 3.05 -1.26 15.95
C GLU A 155 3.14 0.17 15.41
N ILE A 156 2.64 0.42 14.20
CA ILE A 156 2.59 1.76 13.60
C ILE A 156 1.83 2.74 14.49
N LYS A 157 0.70 2.33 15.08
CA LYS A 157 -0.08 3.18 15.98
C LYS A 157 0.71 3.55 17.24
N LYS A 158 1.50 2.62 17.78
CA LYS A 158 2.38 2.89 18.92
C LYS A 158 3.50 3.86 18.56
N ASP A 159 4.18 3.61 17.44
CA ASP A 159 5.26 4.46 16.94
C ASP A 159 4.77 5.89 16.63
N TYR A 160 3.54 6.02 16.13
CA TYR A 160 2.89 7.31 15.92
C TYR A 160 2.71 8.08 17.24
N GLY A 161 2.18 7.41 18.28
CA GLY A 161 2.01 8.01 19.60
C GLY A 161 3.34 8.42 20.26
N ASP A 162 4.41 7.65 20.06
CA ASP A 162 5.74 8.00 20.57
C ASP A 162 6.36 9.16 19.78
N THR A 163 6.09 9.24 18.47
CA THR A 163 6.52 10.37 17.63
C THR A 163 5.81 11.67 18.01
N GLU A 164 4.50 11.61 18.27
CA GLU A 164 3.71 12.76 18.73
C GLU A 164 4.26 13.33 20.05
N LYS A 165 4.60 12.48 21.01
CA LYS A 165 5.25 12.92 22.26
C LYS A 165 6.60 13.61 22.02
N LYS A 166 7.44 13.04 21.14
CA LYS A 166 8.73 13.66 20.79
C LYS A 166 8.55 15.03 20.13
N ILE A 167 7.52 15.20 19.30
CA ILE A 167 7.19 16.51 18.69
C ILE A 167 6.86 17.52 19.79
N ILE A 168 5.98 17.17 20.72
CA ILE A 168 5.61 18.05 21.84
C ILE A 168 6.84 18.42 22.70
N GLU A 169 7.74 17.46 22.97
CA GLU A 169 8.98 17.75 23.68
C GLU A 169 9.91 18.71 22.91
N VAL A 170 10.01 18.55 21.60
CA VAL A 170 10.83 19.42 20.73
C VAL A 170 10.21 20.82 20.67
N GLU A 171 8.89 20.95 20.53
CA GLU A 171 8.19 22.24 20.55
C GLU A 171 8.44 23.00 21.84
N ASN A 172 8.34 22.32 23.00
CA ASN A 172 8.63 22.93 24.29
C ASN A 172 10.10 23.38 24.43
N LYS A 173 11.05 22.58 23.93
CA LYS A 173 12.47 22.97 23.91
C LYS A 173 12.72 24.15 22.98
N LEU A 174 12.01 24.23 21.87
CA LEU A 174 12.13 25.33 20.91
C LEU A 174 11.60 26.64 21.51
N ASP A 175 10.44 26.61 22.17
CA ASP A 175 9.87 27.77 22.87
C ASP A 175 10.83 28.31 23.95
N ASN A 176 11.42 27.42 24.74
CA ASN A 176 12.44 27.81 25.72
C ASN A 176 13.69 28.41 25.04
N SER A 177 14.18 27.81 23.96
CA SER A 177 15.33 28.32 23.21
C SER A 177 15.06 29.70 22.61
N GLN A 178 13.84 29.96 22.14
CA GLN A 178 13.44 31.28 21.64
C GLN A 178 13.48 32.34 22.74
N LYS A 179 13.01 32.02 23.95
CA LYS A 179 13.07 32.92 25.12
C LYS A 179 14.51 33.24 25.50
N GLU A 180 15.40 32.23 25.49
CA GLU A 180 16.84 32.43 25.73
C GLU A 180 17.47 33.34 24.66
N TYR A 181 17.14 33.15 23.38
CA TYR A 181 17.64 34.00 22.30
C TYR A 181 17.19 35.46 22.43
N ILE A 182 15.89 35.71 22.69
CA ILE A 182 15.36 37.06 22.92
C ILE A 182 16.06 37.71 24.13
N THR A 183 16.32 36.94 25.17
CA THR A 183 17.04 37.41 26.36
C THR A 183 18.46 37.83 26.02
N ILE A 184 19.23 36.97 25.33
CA ILE A 184 20.61 37.27 24.93
C ILE A 184 20.64 38.54 24.06
N LEU A 185 19.73 38.66 23.09
CA LEU A 185 19.62 39.84 22.25
C LEU A 185 19.30 41.11 23.07
N GLY A 186 18.41 41.00 24.05
CA GLY A 186 18.10 42.08 24.99
C GLY A 186 19.33 42.54 25.77
N ILE A 187 20.12 41.60 26.32
CA ILE A 187 21.37 41.90 27.03
C ILE A 187 22.37 42.61 26.10
N PHE A 188 22.55 42.11 24.88
CA PHE A 188 23.43 42.76 23.90
C PHE A 188 22.99 44.19 23.58
N ALA A 189 21.68 44.41 23.35
CA ALA A 189 21.14 45.74 23.11
C ALA A 189 21.37 46.68 24.30
N ALA A 190 21.20 46.20 25.53
CA ALA A 190 21.46 46.96 26.76
C ALA A 190 22.91 47.41 26.86
N VAL A 191 23.83 46.47 26.64
CA VAL A 191 25.28 46.70 26.72
C VAL A 191 25.71 47.70 25.66
N VAL A 192 25.31 47.49 24.40
CA VAL A 192 25.65 48.40 23.28
C VAL A 192 25.09 49.80 23.53
N LEU A 193 23.84 49.93 23.96
CA LEU A 193 23.20 51.21 24.25
C LEU A 193 23.89 51.94 25.42
N ALA A 194 24.23 51.22 26.49
CA ALA A 194 24.96 51.79 27.63
C ALA A 194 26.34 52.32 27.22
N PHE A 195 27.11 51.56 26.43
CA PHE A 195 28.44 51.96 25.97
C PHE A 195 28.38 53.14 24.99
N THR A 196 27.56 53.06 23.94
CA THR A 196 27.44 54.14 22.95
C THR A 196 26.85 55.40 23.55
N GLY A 197 25.80 55.28 24.38
CA GLY A 197 25.22 56.40 25.11
C GLY A 197 26.19 57.03 26.10
N GLY A 198 26.92 56.20 26.86
CA GLY A 198 27.94 56.65 27.81
C GLY A 198 29.08 57.42 27.13
N ILE A 199 29.66 56.88 26.06
CA ILE A 199 30.76 57.51 25.31
C ILE A 199 30.30 58.83 24.66
N ALA A 200 29.14 58.81 23.98
CA ALA A 200 28.61 60.00 23.33
C ALA A 200 28.32 61.13 24.33
N PHE A 201 27.76 60.77 25.48
CA PHE A 201 27.50 61.71 26.57
C PHE A 201 28.79 62.25 27.19
N SER A 202 29.74 61.39 27.56
CA SER A 202 31.05 61.82 28.10
C SER A 202 31.76 62.78 27.15
N THR A 203 31.76 62.46 25.85
CA THR A 203 32.36 63.32 24.82
C THR A 203 31.65 64.67 24.72
N SER A 204 30.31 64.67 24.77
CA SER A 204 29.51 65.91 24.72
C SER A 204 29.75 66.81 25.94
N VAL A 205 29.85 66.23 27.14
CA VAL A 205 30.15 66.99 28.37
C VAL A 205 31.56 67.58 28.32
N LEU A 206 32.56 66.79 27.92
CA LEU A 206 33.96 67.25 27.82
C LEU A 206 34.12 68.35 26.76
N ASN A 207 33.48 68.23 25.61
CA ASN A 207 33.55 69.23 24.54
C ASN A 207 32.92 70.58 24.94
N ASN A 208 31.90 70.57 25.81
CA ASN A 208 31.18 71.78 26.23
C ASN A 208 31.66 72.35 27.57
N ILE A 209 32.67 71.74 28.21
CA ILE A 209 33.14 72.16 29.54
C ILE A 209 33.78 73.56 29.55
N ALA A 210 34.38 73.97 28.43
CA ALA A 210 35.04 75.27 28.29
C ALA A 210 34.11 76.40 27.83
N GLN A 211 32.98 76.07 27.19
CA GLN A 211 32.06 77.06 26.58
C GLN A 211 30.93 77.50 27.53
N SER A 212 30.63 76.69 28.54
CA SER A 212 29.53 76.88 29.48
C SER A 212 30.06 77.05 30.90
N SER A 213 29.33 77.75 31.76
CA SER A 213 29.71 77.81 33.17
C SER A 213 29.72 76.40 33.76
N VAL A 214 30.73 76.09 34.57
CA VAL A 214 30.93 74.78 35.18
C VAL A 214 29.63 74.28 35.85
N TYR A 215 28.91 75.18 36.53
CA TYR A 215 27.64 74.87 37.19
C TYR A 215 26.53 74.47 36.20
N ARG A 216 26.41 75.09 35.02
CA ARG A 216 25.38 74.74 34.01
C ARG A 216 25.70 73.39 33.35
N THR A 217 26.96 73.15 33.02
CA THR A 217 27.42 71.88 32.45
C THR A 217 27.14 70.71 33.40
N ILE A 218 27.44 70.87 34.70
CA ILE A 218 27.15 69.86 35.73
C ILE A 218 25.64 69.59 35.85
N SER A 219 24.79 70.62 35.80
CA SER A 219 23.33 70.43 35.88
C SER A 219 22.77 69.64 34.71
N VAL A 220 23.15 70.00 33.49
CA VAL A 220 22.69 69.29 32.28
C VAL A 220 23.24 67.86 32.30
N ALA A 221 24.49 67.67 32.72
CA ALA A 221 25.09 66.35 32.86
C ALA A 221 24.33 65.46 33.86
N LEU A 222 23.94 66.00 35.03
CA LEU A 222 23.18 65.25 36.03
C LEU A 222 21.76 64.90 35.56
N ILE A 223 21.07 65.80 34.86
CA ILE A 223 19.73 65.55 34.30
C ILE A 223 19.79 64.45 33.23
N ILE A 224 20.77 64.52 32.32
CA ILE A 224 20.93 63.48 31.28
C ILE A 224 21.34 62.14 31.91
N GLY A 225 22.24 62.16 32.90
CA GLY A 225 22.62 60.97 33.67
C GLY A 225 21.41 60.32 34.36
N LEU A 226 20.50 61.12 34.93
CA LEU A 226 19.24 60.64 35.49
C LEU A 226 18.39 59.90 34.45
N VAL A 227 18.18 60.52 33.28
CA VAL A 227 17.39 59.90 32.19
C VAL A 227 18.04 58.60 31.72
N LEU A 228 19.36 58.62 31.47
CA LEU A 228 20.11 57.44 31.00
C LEU A 228 20.04 56.28 32.01
N ILE A 229 20.23 56.55 33.30
CA ILE A 229 20.14 55.52 34.34
C ILE A 229 18.74 54.91 34.41
N ASN A 230 17.68 55.72 34.28
CA ASN A 230 16.30 55.20 34.27
C ASN A 230 16.01 54.34 33.04
N VAL A 231 16.49 54.75 31.85
CA VAL A 231 16.34 53.96 30.62
C VAL A 231 17.12 52.64 30.71
N LEU A 232 18.38 52.68 31.16
CA LEU A 232 19.19 51.47 31.33
C LEU A 232 18.60 50.53 32.37
N PHE A 233 18.13 51.07 33.50
CA PHE A 233 17.45 50.27 34.50
C PHE A 233 16.16 49.65 33.96
N GLY A 234 15.35 50.38 33.20
CA GLY A 234 14.14 49.85 32.56
C GLY A 234 14.46 48.68 31.63
N LEU A 235 15.53 48.78 30.85
CA LEU A 235 15.97 47.71 29.96
C LEU A 235 16.47 46.48 30.73
N PHE A 236 17.33 46.66 31.74
CA PHE A 236 17.80 45.56 32.58
C PHE A 236 16.69 44.93 33.44
N TYR A 237 15.72 45.73 33.88
CA TYR A 237 14.55 45.25 34.60
C TYR A 237 13.67 44.38 33.70
N TYR A 238 13.46 44.79 32.45
CA TYR A 238 12.74 43.98 31.47
C TYR A 238 13.45 42.66 31.17
N ILE A 239 14.76 42.70 30.93
CA ILE A 239 15.59 41.49 30.74
C ILE A 239 15.51 40.59 31.96
N ASN A 240 15.69 41.13 33.17
CA ASN A 240 15.60 40.36 34.40
C ASN A 240 14.20 39.74 34.57
N SER A 241 13.13 40.42 34.13
CA SER A 241 11.76 39.88 34.15
C SER A 241 11.53 38.74 33.14
N LEU A 242 12.36 38.62 32.08
CA LEU A 242 12.31 37.52 31.13
C LEU A 242 13.05 36.28 31.65
N VAL A 243 14.09 36.46 32.46
CA VAL A 243 14.95 35.38 32.99
C VAL A 243 14.51 34.92 34.38
N ASN A 244 14.20 35.87 35.27
CA ASN A 244 13.90 35.64 36.67
C ASN A 244 12.55 36.26 37.04
N LYS A 245 11.84 35.61 37.97
CA LYS A 245 10.56 36.13 38.49
C LYS A 245 10.74 37.18 39.60
N GLU A 246 11.95 37.34 40.13
CA GLU A 246 12.22 38.32 41.20
C GLU A 246 12.39 39.74 40.66
N LYS A 247 11.63 40.68 41.24
CA LYS A 247 11.63 42.09 40.86
C LYS A 247 12.28 42.91 41.96
N LYS A 248 13.49 43.43 41.73
CA LYS A 248 14.19 44.32 42.67
C LYS A 248 14.28 45.72 42.09
N ILE A 249 13.42 46.62 42.60
CA ILE A 249 13.37 48.04 42.21
C ILE A 249 14.26 48.95 43.07
N PHE A 250 14.77 48.41 44.19
CA PHE A 250 15.54 49.16 45.18
C PHE A 250 16.79 49.86 44.62
N PRO A 251 17.58 49.27 43.69
CA PRO A 251 18.76 49.93 43.13
C PRO A 251 18.43 51.22 42.35
N LEU A 252 17.30 51.25 41.64
CA LEU A 252 16.86 52.45 40.90
C LEU A 252 16.54 53.59 41.86
N LEU A 253 15.82 53.30 42.95
CA LEU A 253 15.44 54.30 43.94
C LEU A 253 16.67 54.93 44.58
N ILE A 254 17.67 54.12 44.95
CA ILE A 254 18.94 54.64 45.50
C ILE A 254 19.62 55.56 44.49
N SER A 255 19.76 55.13 43.23
CA SER A 255 20.46 55.92 42.21
C SER A 255 19.76 57.27 41.95
N ASN A 256 18.44 57.27 41.81
CA ASN A 256 17.66 58.49 41.62
C ASN A 256 17.76 59.43 42.84
N ILE A 257 17.71 58.91 44.07
CA ILE A 257 17.88 59.71 45.30
C ILE A 257 19.26 60.38 45.32
N VAL A 258 20.33 59.64 45.01
CA VAL A 258 21.70 60.18 44.98
C VAL A 258 21.81 61.33 43.98
N ILE A 259 21.27 61.18 42.77
CA ILE A 259 21.32 62.24 41.73
C ILE A 259 20.52 63.47 42.16
N ILE A 260 19.36 63.29 42.78
CA ILE A 260 18.55 64.40 43.31
C ILE A 260 19.29 65.16 44.40
N ILE A 261 19.98 64.44 45.31
CA ILE A 261 20.82 65.06 46.35
C ILE A 261 21.96 65.87 45.71
N LEU A 262 22.65 65.32 44.71
CA LEU A 262 23.73 66.02 43.99
C LEU A 262 23.21 67.28 43.27
N LEU A 263 22.04 67.22 42.64
CA LEU A 263 21.40 68.38 42.03
C LEU A 263 21.10 69.48 43.06
N LYS A 264 20.52 69.12 44.22
CA LYS A 264 20.24 70.08 45.30
C LYS A 264 21.50 70.69 45.89
N LEU A 265 22.53 69.88 46.14
CA LEU A 265 23.81 70.35 46.67
C LEU A 265 24.46 71.35 45.71
N ARG A 266 24.44 71.05 44.41
CA ARG A 266 24.93 71.98 43.38
C ARG A 266 24.17 73.30 43.38
N THR A 267 22.84 73.29 43.51
CA THR A 267 22.06 74.54 43.52
C THR A 267 22.37 75.39 44.75
N LEU A 268 22.63 74.77 45.91
CA LEU A 268 23.08 75.46 47.12
C LEU A 268 24.46 76.08 46.93
N ILE A 269 25.44 75.32 46.43
CA ILE A 269 26.81 75.83 46.20
C ILE A 269 26.80 76.99 45.20
N SER A 270 26.01 76.89 44.12
CA SER A 270 25.87 77.95 43.13
C SER A 270 25.24 79.23 43.71
N ALA A 271 24.38 79.13 44.73
CA ALA A 271 23.75 80.27 45.38
C ALA A 271 24.65 80.93 46.44
N TYR A 272 25.62 80.19 47.00
CA TYR A 272 26.64 80.70 47.91
C TYR A 272 27.86 81.30 47.19
N ALA A 273 28.11 80.89 45.94
CA ALA A 273 29.24 81.36 45.13
C ALA A 273 28.90 82.56 44.22
N SER A 274 27.64 83.00 44.21
CA SER A 274 27.12 84.18 43.50
C SER A 274 26.92 85.35 44.46
#